data_AF-A0AAC8YK97-F1
#
_entry.id   AF-A0AAC8YK97-F1
#
_cell.length_a   1.000
_cell.length_b   1.000
_cell.length_c   1.000
_cell.angle_alpha   90.00
_cell.angle_beta   90.00
_cell.angle_gamma   90.00
#
_symmetry.space_group_name_H-M   'P 1'
#
loop_
_entity.id
_entity.type
_entity.pdbx_description
1 polymer ?
#
loop_
_entity_poly.entity_id
_entity_poly.type
_entity_poly.pdbx_seq_one_letter_code
_entity_poly.pdbx_strand_id
1 'polypeptide(L)'
;MKFDRFLFVAAALCGAAGVALSAAASHGGSANVATAANFLLFHAPVLIALSLLAAHSRTLHVGAAILLLSVLLFSGDLLARDYLGQRLFPFAAPLGGTGMILGWLTLAVGGLTVRQDG
;
A
#
# COMPACT_ATOMS: atom_id res chain seq x y z
N MET A 1 9.45 -3.73 -16.86
CA MET A 1 10.80 -3.46 -16.34
C MET A 1 10.96 -2.15 -15.56
N LYS A 2 10.68 -0.95 -16.11
CA LYS A 2 10.85 0.31 -15.36
C LYS A 2 9.86 0.46 -14.20
N PHE A 3 8.59 0.14 -14.44
CA PHE A 3 7.53 0.19 -13.43
C PHE A 3 7.77 -0.81 -12.29
N ASP A 4 8.18 -2.04 -12.62
CA ASP A 4 8.48 -3.09 -11.64
C ASP A 4 9.58 -2.67 -10.65
N ARG A 5 10.67 -2.09 -11.16
CA ARG A 5 11.75 -1.56 -10.30
C ARG A 5 11.26 -0.46 -9.38
N PHE A 6 10.48 0.48 -9.91
CA PHE A 6 9.88 1.53 -9.11
C PHE A 6 8.97 0.95 -8.01
N LEU A 7 8.10 0.00 -8.38
CA LEU A 7 7.18 -0.66 -7.47
C LEU A 7 7.93 -1.41 -6.36
N PHE A 8 8.99 -2.13 -6.71
CA PHE A 8 9.84 -2.84 -5.75
C PHE A 8 10.46 -1.87 -4.73
N VAL A 9 11.05 -0.77 -5.20
CA VAL A 9 11.66 0.26 -4.34
C VAL A 9 10.59 0.89 -3.44
N ALA A 10 9.45 1.28 -3.99
CA ALA A 10 8.35 1.86 -3.23
C ALA A 10 7.82 0.88 -2.17
N ALA A 11 7.70 -0.41 -2.50
CA ALA A 11 7.27 -1.44 -1.58
C ALA A 11 8.28 -1.67 -0.43
N ALA A 12 9.58 -1.69 -0.74
CA ALA A 12 10.64 -1.77 0.27
C ALA A 12 10.62 -0.56 1.21
N LEU A 13 10.40 0.65 0.68
CA LEU A 13 10.22 1.86 1.48
C LEU A 13 8.97 1.79 2.37
N CYS A 14 7.86 1.23 1.87
CA CYS A 14 6.67 0.98 2.69
C CYS A 14 6.99 0.03 3.85
N GLY A 15 7.75 -1.04 3.59
CA GLY A 15 8.20 -1.96 4.63
C GLY A 15 9.05 -1.27 5.70
N ALA A 16 10.06 -0.50 5.28
CA ALA A 16 10.91 0.27 6.18
C ALA A 16 10.12 1.30 7.01
N ALA A 17 9.22 2.05 6.37
CA ALA A 17 8.35 3.01 7.05
C ALA A 17 7.40 2.31 8.02
N GLY A 18 6.84 1.17 7.64
CA GLY A 18 6.00 0.34 8.49
C GLY A 18 6.72 -0.10 9.77
N VAL A 19 7.95 -0.61 9.67
CA VAL A 19 8.77 -0.97 10.83
C VAL A 19 9.07 0.25 11.71
N ALA A 20 9.46 1.38 11.11
CA ALA A 20 9.73 2.61 11.86
C ALA A 20 8.50 3.10 12.63
N LEU A 21 7.31 3.05 12.01
CA LEU A 21 6.06 3.42 12.65
C LEU A 21 5.61 2.41 13.70
N SER A 22 5.87 1.11 13.51
CA SER A 22 5.65 0.10 14.55
C SER A 22 6.50 0.40 15.78
N ALA A 23 7.78 0.75 15.59
CA ALA A 23 8.64 1.15 16.69
C ALA A 23 8.14 2.43 17.39
N ALA A 24 7.69 3.42 16.62
CA ALA A 24 7.09 4.64 17.17
C ALA A 24 5.81 4.35 17.97
N ALA A 25 4.94 3.46 17.48
CA ALA A 25 3.74 3.01 18.19
C ALA A 25 4.07 2.32 19.51
N SER A 26 5.14 1.52 19.56
CA SER A 26 5.58 0.85 20.80
C SER A 26 6.13 1.82 21.86
N HIS A 27 6.63 2.99 21.48
CA HIS A 27 7.18 3.99 22.40
C HIS A 27 6.17 5.11 22.71
N GLY A 28 4.87 4.77 22.80
CA GLY A 28 3.81 5.71 23.17
C GLY A 28 3.09 6.38 22.00
N GLY A 29 3.25 5.89 20.77
CA GLY A 29 2.48 6.35 19.62
C GLY A 29 1.00 5.95 19.70
N SER A 30 0.15 6.64 18.93
CA SER A 30 -1.29 6.43 18.97
C SER A 30 -1.78 5.19 18.20
N ALA A 31 -3.07 4.88 18.35
CA ALA A 31 -3.75 3.87 17.55
C ALA A 31 -3.70 4.19 16.04
N ASN A 32 -3.64 5.46 15.64
CA ASN A 32 -3.51 5.86 14.23
C ASN A 32 -2.13 5.48 13.68
N VAL A 33 -1.07 5.73 14.44
CA VAL A 33 0.32 5.35 14.08
C VAL A 33 0.45 3.84 13.97
N ALA A 34 -0.08 3.09 14.96
CA ALA A 34 -0.09 1.63 14.93
C ALA A 34 -0.85 1.08 13.71
N THR A 35 -2.00 1.69 13.37
CA THR A 35 -2.79 1.31 12.19
C THR A 35 -2.03 1.59 10.90
N ALA A 36 -1.45 2.80 10.74
CA ALA A 36 -0.64 3.14 9.58
C ALA A 36 0.54 2.16 9.38
N ALA A 37 1.21 1.80 10.48
CA ALA A 37 2.30 0.82 10.47
C ALA A 37 1.84 -0.54 9.92
N ASN A 38 0.74 -1.08 10.45
CA ASN A 38 0.18 -2.36 10.02
C ASN A 38 -0.19 -2.34 8.53
N PHE A 39 -0.86 -1.29 8.07
CA PHE A 39 -1.26 -1.18 6.66
C PHE A 39 -0.05 -1.13 5.72
N LEU A 40 1.00 -0.38 6.07
CA LEU A 40 2.24 -0.37 5.29
C LEU A 40 2.93 -1.74 5.29
N LEU A 41 3.04 -2.39 6.46
CA LEU A 41 3.68 -3.70 6.59
C LEU A 41 2.95 -4.81 5.84
N PHE A 42 1.61 -4.86 5.90
CA PHE A 42 0.85 -5.90 5.23
C PHE A 42 0.86 -5.77 3.71
N HIS A 43 0.98 -4.55 3.18
CA HIS A 43 0.97 -4.32 1.74
C HIS A 43 2.38 -4.34 1.13
N ALA A 44 3.44 -4.07 1.89
CA ALA A 44 4.82 -4.16 1.41
C ALA A 44 5.17 -5.51 0.74
N PRO A 45 4.97 -6.69 1.36
CA PRO A 45 5.31 -7.97 0.73
C PRO A 45 4.44 -8.26 -0.50
N VAL A 46 3.18 -7.82 -0.49
CA VAL A 46 2.26 -7.96 -1.63
C VAL A 46 2.78 -7.16 -2.83
N LEU A 47 3.18 -5.91 -2.62
CA LEU A 47 3.71 -5.05 -3.67
C LEU A 47 5.08 -5.54 -4.18
N ILE A 48 5.93 -6.08 -3.31
CA ILE A 48 7.16 -6.77 -3.72
C ILE A 48 6.83 -7.96 -4.61
N ALA A 49 5.92 -8.85 -4.19
CA ALA A 49 5.53 -10.01 -4.99
C ALA A 49 4.98 -9.61 -6.36
N LEU A 50 4.13 -8.58 -6.42
CA LEU A 50 3.59 -8.07 -7.68
C LEU A 50 4.68 -7.49 -8.59
N SER A 51 5.68 -6.80 -8.04
CA SER A 51 6.81 -6.30 -8.84
C SER A 51 7.64 -7.40 -9.49
N LEU A 52 7.62 -8.62 -8.92
CA LEU A 52 8.35 -9.77 -9.47
C LEU A 52 7.48 -10.60 -10.42
N LEU A 53 6.17 -10.70 -10.16
CA LEU A 53 5.25 -11.59 -10.87
C LEU A 53 4.48 -10.91 -12.01
N ALA A 54 4.30 -9.59 -11.98
CA ALA A 54 3.39 -8.89 -12.88
C ALA A 54 3.94 -8.62 -14.30
N ALA A 55 5.11 -9.17 -14.65
CA ALA A 55 5.93 -8.77 -15.81
C ALA A 55 5.18 -8.63 -17.15
N HIS A 56 4.03 -9.29 -17.32
CA HIS A 56 3.22 -9.25 -18.55
C HIS A 56 1.73 -8.93 -18.36
N SER A 57 1.25 -8.63 -17.14
CA SER A 57 -0.17 -8.34 -16.89
C SER A 57 -0.41 -6.86 -16.61
N ARG A 58 -1.00 -6.17 -17.58
CA ARG A 58 -1.44 -4.78 -17.42
C ARG A 58 -2.42 -4.62 -16.25
N THR A 59 -3.31 -5.59 -16.06
CA THR A 59 -4.29 -5.59 -14.96
C THR A 59 -3.60 -5.65 -13.60
N LEU A 60 -2.58 -6.50 -13.44
CA LEU A 60 -1.81 -6.58 -12.20
C LEU A 60 -1.02 -5.29 -11.93
N HIS A 61 -0.44 -4.66 -12.96
CA HIS A 61 0.23 -3.37 -12.79
C HIS A 61 -0.74 -2.27 -12.34
N VAL A 62 -1.94 -2.21 -12.91
CA VAL A 62 -2.97 -1.24 -12.52
C VAL A 62 -3.40 -1.50 -11.07
N GLY A 63 -3.68 -2.74 -10.70
CA GLY A 63 -4.04 -3.10 -9.32
C GLY A 63 -2.93 -2.76 -8.32
N ALA A 64 -1.67 -3.02 -8.66
CA ALA A 64 -0.50 -2.67 -7.84
C ALA A 64 -0.33 -1.16 -7.67
N ALA A 65 -0.52 -0.38 -8.74
CA ALA A 65 -0.46 1.08 -8.68
C ALA A 65 -1.57 1.64 -7.77
N ILE A 66 -2.81 1.14 -7.93
CA ILE A 66 -3.95 1.53 -7.09
C ILE A 66 -3.66 1.21 -5.63
N LEU A 67 -3.18 0.00 -5.32
CA LEU A 67 -2.85 -0.39 -3.95
C LEU A 67 -1.76 0.50 -3.33
N LEU A 68 -0.66 0.72 -4.05
CA LEU A 68 0.43 1.55 -3.55
C LEU A 68 -0.06 2.97 -3.22
N LEU A 69 -0.76 3.62 -4.14
CA LEU A 69 -1.27 4.98 -3.92
C LEU A 69 -2.28 5.03 -2.77
N SER A 70 -3.14 4.01 -2.66
CA SER A 70 -4.19 3.96 -1.66
C SER A 70 -3.66 3.72 -0.24
N VAL A 71 -2.66 2.83 -0.10
CA VAL A 71 -1.98 2.57 1.18
C VAL A 71 -1.23 3.82 1.65
N LEU A 72 -0.52 4.51 0.74
CA LEU A 72 0.18 5.75 1.07
C LEU A 72 -0.80 6.85 1.49
N LEU A 73 -1.92 7.00 0.76
CA LEU A 73 -2.94 7.99 1.09
C LEU A 73 -3.61 7.71 2.44
N PHE A 74 -4.02 6.46 2.69
CA PHE A 74 -4.66 6.07 3.94
C PHE A 74 -3.72 6.25 5.13
N SER A 75 -2.50 5.71 5.03
CA SER A 75 -1.51 5.79 6.09
C SER A 75 -1.09 7.24 6.32
N GLY A 76 -0.88 8.01 5.25
CA GLY A 76 -0.57 9.44 5.33
C GLY A 76 -1.66 10.25 6.04
N ASP A 77 -2.95 9.97 5.79
CA ASP A 77 -4.05 10.65 6.49
C ASP A 77 -4.08 10.31 7.99
N LEU A 78 -3.80 9.06 8.36
CA LEU A 78 -3.72 8.67 9.77
C LEU A 78 -2.55 9.35 10.49
N LEU A 79 -1.38 9.40 9.86
CA LEU A 79 -0.21 10.09 10.41
C LEU A 79 -0.41 11.61 10.46
N ALA A 80 -1.09 12.21 9.48
CA ALA A 80 -1.44 13.63 9.51
C ALA A 80 -2.35 13.94 10.70
N ARG A 81 -3.37 13.10 10.96
CA ARG A 81 -4.25 13.28 12.11
C ARG A 81 -3.48 13.22 13.42
N ASP A 82 -2.46 12.37 13.48
CA ASP A 82 -1.68 12.17 14.69
C ASP A 82 -0.66 13.28 14.92
N TYR A 83 0.18 13.57 13.93
CA TYR A 83 1.31 14.50 14.07
C TYR A 83 0.97 15.94 13.74
N LEU A 84 -0.04 16.18 12.88
CA LEU A 84 -0.45 17.53 12.46
C LEU A 84 -1.78 17.96 13.11
N GLY A 85 -2.44 17.08 13.85
CA GLY A 85 -3.74 17.34 14.50
C GLY A 85 -4.91 17.51 13.52
N GLN A 86 -4.71 17.25 12.23
CA GLN A 86 -5.72 17.46 11.18
C GLN A 86 -5.65 16.38 10.10
N ARG A 87 -6.72 16.25 9.31
CA ARG A 87 -6.75 15.34 8.15
C ARG A 87 -5.84 15.89 7.05
N LEU A 88 -5.30 15.00 6.22
CA LEU A 88 -4.50 15.41 5.07
C LEU A 88 -5.36 16.23 4.09
N PHE A 89 -6.59 15.78 3.86
CA PHE A 89 -7.68 16.52 3.22
C PHE A 89 -9.03 15.82 3.52
N PRO A 90 -10.18 16.48 3.28
CA PRO A 90 -11.49 15.85 3.49
C PRO A 90 -11.61 14.52 2.74
N PHE A 91 -12.04 13.46 3.45
CA PHE A 91 -12.23 12.11 2.92
C PHE A 91 -10.96 11.36 2.46
N ALA A 92 -9.76 11.81 2.82
CA ALA A 92 -8.51 11.10 2.48
C ALA A 92 -8.49 9.63 2.97
N ALA A 93 -8.76 9.35 4.25
CA ALA A 93 -8.85 7.96 4.73
C ALA A 93 -9.95 7.13 4.04
N PRO A 94 -11.20 7.60 3.89
CA PRO A 94 -12.21 6.88 3.09
C PRO A 94 -11.75 6.57 1.66
N LEU A 95 -11.17 7.54 0.95
CA LEU A 95 -10.67 7.35 -0.41
C LEU A 95 -9.52 6.34 -0.47
N GLY A 96 -8.59 6.40 0.49
CA GLY A 96 -7.52 5.40 0.62
C GLY A 96 -8.08 4.00 0.92
N GLY A 97 -9.05 3.88 1.82
CA GLY A 97 -9.71 2.61 2.13
C GLY A 97 -10.44 1.99 0.93
N THR A 98 -11.28 2.78 0.27
CA THR A 98 -12.00 2.35 -0.95
C THR A 98 -11.03 2.02 -2.07
N GLY A 99 -9.97 2.82 -2.24
CA GLY A 99 -8.92 2.56 -3.23
C GLY A 99 -8.21 1.24 -2.97
N MET A 100 -7.90 0.89 -1.72
CA MET A 100 -7.33 -0.41 -1.38
C MET A 100 -8.26 -1.56 -1.76
N ILE A 101 -9.56 -1.45 -1.46
CA ILE A 101 -10.56 -2.45 -1.85
C ILE A 101 -10.56 -2.64 -3.37
N LEU A 102 -10.63 -1.54 -4.14
CA LEU A 102 -10.61 -1.60 -5.60
C LEU A 102 -9.31 -2.18 -6.15
N GLY A 103 -8.17 -1.86 -5.53
CA GLY A 103 -6.87 -2.41 -5.87
C GLY A 103 -6.83 -3.93 -5.70
N TRP A 104 -7.28 -4.43 -4.55
CA TRP A 104 -7.40 -5.88 -4.28
C TRP A 104 -8.35 -6.58 -5.25
N LEU A 105 -9.51 -5.99 -5.54
CA LEU A 105 -10.44 -6.54 -6.54
C LEU A 105 -9.82 -6.58 -7.95
N THR A 106 -9.05 -5.54 -8.30
CA THR A 106 -8.32 -5.50 -9.58
C THR A 106 -7.26 -6.59 -9.64
N LEU A 107 -6.55 -6.85 -8.55
CA LEU A 107 -5.61 -7.98 -8.48
C LEU A 107 -6.31 -9.33 -8.60
N ALA A 108 -7.49 -9.50 -7.98
CA ALA A 108 -8.28 -10.72 -8.11
C ALA A 108 -8.67 -10.98 -9.57
N VAL A 109 -9.15 -9.95 -10.28
CA VAL A 109 -9.41 -10.04 -11.73
C VAL A 109 -8.12 -10.33 -12.51
N GLY A 110 -7.03 -9.64 -12.17
CA GLY A 110 -5.72 -9.84 -12.80
C GLY A 110 -5.22 -11.28 -12.67
N GLY A 111 -5.37 -11.88 -11.49
CA GLY A 111 -4.99 -13.27 -11.21
C GLY A 111 -5.82 -14.30 -11.98
N LEU A 112 -7.11 -14.04 -12.22
CA LEU A 112 -7.95 -14.90 -13.06
C LEU A 112 -7.59 -14.80 -14.55
N THR A 113 -7.08 -13.64 -14.99
CA THR A 113 -6.72 -13.38 -16.40
C THR A 113 -5.29 -13.75 -16.75
N VAL A 114 -4.40 -13.87 -15.75
CA VAL A 114 -3.05 -14.39 -15.93
C VAL A 114 -3.16 -15.88 -16.24
N ARG A 115 -2.97 -16.23 -17.52
CA ARG A 115 -2.84 -17.62 -17.93
C ARG A 115 -1.56 -18.18 -17.33
N GLN A 116 -1.67 -19.31 -16.64
CA GLN A 116 -0.53 -20.15 -16.29
C GLN A 116 -0.12 -20.91 -17.55
N ASP A 117 0.70 -20.29 -18.39
CA ASP A 117 1.41 -21.03 -19.42
C ASP A 117 2.55 -21.79 -18.69
N GLY A 118 2.22 -23.01 -18.25
CA GLY A 118 3.16 -23.98 -17.67
C GLY A 118 3.77 -24.88 -18.74
#